data_AF-A0A1Q8FZ51-F1
#
_entry.id   AF-A0A1Q8FZ51-F1
#
_cell.length_a   1.000
_cell.length_b   1.000
_cell.length_c   1.000
_cell.angle_alpha   90.00
_cell.angle_beta   90.00
_cell.angle_gamma   90.00
#
_symmetry.space_group_name_H-M   'P 1'
#
loop_
_entity.id
_entity.type
_entity.pdbx_description
1 polymer ?
#
loop_
_entity_poly.entity_id
_entity_poly.type
_entity_poly.pdbx_seq_one_letter_code
_entity_poly.pdbx_strand_id
1 'polypeptide(L)'
;MTSQIPRIFWFAFGLIILEAGYALFNAGKDLIIRFLPGSHAYMNPAEVAFIQSVSWLQELVFFSAVAATCVSVYLMLQRSIWVLATYAAGVFLTKVDWLISGFNGVELFALNGYVSLIYQTVVMGVLVWLSFLGKLD
;
A
#
# COMPACT_ATOMS: atom_id res chain seq x y z
N MET A 1 -19.15 24.16 -14.56
CA MET A 1 -20.18 23.18 -14.14
C MET A 1 -19.54 22.21 -13.17
N THR A 2 -19.92 22.23 -11.89
CA THR A 2 -19.44 21.26 -10.90
C THR A 2 -20.09 19.91 -11.19
N SER A 3 -19.38 19.04 -11.92
CA SER A 3 -19.85 17.68 -12.17
C SER A 3 -20.05 17.00 -10.81
N GLN A 4 -21.24 16.42 -10.58
CA GLN A 4 -21.49 15.68 -9.34
C GLN A 4 -20.49 14.53 -9.21
N ILE A 5 -19.88 14.41 -8.03
CA ILE A 5 -18.97 13.33 -7.71
C ILE A 5 -19.79 12.05 -7.53
N PRO A 6 -19.59 11.01 -8.35
CA PRO A 6 -20.39 9.80 -8.27
C PRO A 6 -20.03 9.01 -7.01
N ARG A 7 -20.98 8.23 -6.45
CA ARG A 7 -20.75 7.42 -5.23
C ARG A 7 -19.54 6.49 -5.35
N ILE A 8 -19.28 5.99 -6.56
CA ILE A 8 -18.14 5.11 -6.85
C ILE A 8 -16.78 5.79 -6.61
N PHE A 9 -16.71 7.12 -6.71
CA PHE A 9 -15.52 7.88 -6.32
C PHE A 9 -15.23 7.76 -4.83
N TRP A 10 -16.25 7.97 -3.99
CA TRP A 10 -16.12 7.86 -2.54
C TRP A 10 -15.82 6.44 -2.09
N PHE A 11 -16.37 5.45 -2.79
CA PHE A 11 -16.02 4.05 -2.60
C PHE A 11 -14.52 3.81 -2.87
N ALA A 12 -14.02 4.20 -4.04
CA ALA A 12 -12.60 4.07 -4.37
C ALA A 12 -11.70 4.84 -3.38
N PHE A 13 -12.10 6.05 -2.99
CA PHE A 13 -11.37 6.85 -2.02
C PHE A 13 -11.29 6.17 -0.65
N GLY A 14 -12.41 5.63 -0.17
CA GLY A 14 -12.44 4.85 1.07
C GLY A 14 -11.53 3.63 1.03
N LEU A 15 -11.48 2.93 -0.11
CA LEU A 15 -10.55 1.82 -0.30
C LEU A 15 -9.08 2.30 -0.23
N ILE A 16 -8.71 3.32 -1.01
CA ILE A 16 -7.32 3.82 -1.00
C ILE A 16 -6.91 4.31 0.41
N ILE A 17 -7.83 4.92 1.18
CA ILE A 17 -7.58 5.29 2.58
C ILE A 17 -7.31 4.04 3.45
N LEU A 18 -8.11 2.99 3.32
CA LEU A 18 -7.91 1.75 4.09
C LEU A 18 -6.56 1.12 3.76
N GLU A 19 -6.17 1.09 2.48
CA GLU A 19 -4.87 0.58 2.05
C GLU A 19 -3.72 1.44 2.59
N ALA A 20 -3.82 2.77 2.50
CA ALA A 20 -2.83 3.69 3.07
C ALA A 20 -2.71 3.55 4.58
N GLY A 21 -3.84 3.41 5.29
CA GLY A 21 -3.86 3.20 6.74
C GLY A 21 -3.19 1.89 7.14
N TYR A 22 -3.46 0.80 6.40
CA TYR A 22 -2.79 -0.47 6.61
C TYR A 22 -1.28 -0.39 6.32
N ALA A 23 -0.89 0.28 5.23
CA ALA A 23 0.52 0.49 4.88
C ALA A 23 1.26 1.30 5.96
N LEU A 24 0.68 2.40 6.42
CA LEU A 24 1.23 3.23 7.50
C LEU A 24 1.29 2.48 8.83
N PHE A 25 0.32 1.63 9.14
CA PHE A 25 0.35 0.79 10.34
C PHE A 25 1.56 -0.16 10.31
N ASN A 26 1.80 -0.85 9.19
CA ASN A 26 2.95 -1.74 9.06
C ASN A 26 4.27 -0.95 9.07
N ALA A 27 4.32 0.22 8.42
CA ALA A 27 5.49 1.10 8.48
C ALA A 27 5.79 1.55 9.91
N GLY A 28 4.75 1.89 10.69
CA GLY A 28 4.89 2.21 12.10
C GLY A 28 5.46 1.05 12.90
N LYS A 29 4.99 -0.18 12.68
CA LYS A 29 5.54 -1.38 13.35
C LYS A 29 7.00 -1.62 12.98
N ASP A 30 7.36 -1.50 11.70
CA ASP A 30 8.74 -1.62 11.23
C ASP A 30 9.65 -0.61 11.94
N LEU A 31 9.27 0.67 11.94
CA LEU A 31 10.02 1.73 12.63
C LEU A 31 10.14 1.48 14.14
N ILE A 32 9.04 1.07 14.81
CA ILE A 32 9.08 0.76 16.24
C ILE A 32 10.06 -0.39 16.52
N ILE A 33 10.03 -1.47 15.74
CA ILE A 33 10.93 -2.61 15.90
C ILE A 33 12.39 -2.20 15.70
N ARG A 34 12.69 -1.35 14.73
CA ARG A 34 14.06 -0.91 14.44
C ARG A 34 14.61 0.06 15.47
N PHE A 35 13.79 1.01 15.92
CA PHE A 35 14.27 2.12 16.76
C PHE A 35 14.03 1.92 18.26
N LEU A 36 13.17 0.99 18.67
CA LEU A 36 12.82 0.76 20.08
C LEU A 36 12.97 -0.73 20.44
N PRO A 37 14.19 -1.25 20.70
CA PRO A 37 14.41 -2.66 21.02
C PRO A 37 13.57 -3.19 22.20
N GLY A 38 13.22 -2.32 23.15
CA GLY A 38 12.33 -2.67 24.27
C GLY A 38 10.90 -3.07 23.85
N SER A 39 10.46 -2.73 22.63
CA SER A 39 9.15 -3.12 22.11
C SER A 39 9.07 -4.59 21.70
N HIS A 40 10.21 -5.25 21.46
CA HIS A 40 10.26 -6.62 20.90
C HIS A 40 9.51 -7.63 21.77
N ALA A 41 9.53 -7.45 23.09
CA ALA A 41 8.82 -8.31 24.05
C ALA A 41 7.29 -8.26 23.92
N TYR A 42 6.74 -7.23 23.25
CA TYR A 42 5.30 -7.01 23.08
C TYR A 42 4.83 -7.27 21.65
N MET A 43 5.72 -7.76 20.78
CA MET A 43 5.47 -7.93 19.35
C MET A 43 5.58 -9.41 18.96
N ASN A 44 5.02 -9.76 17.79
CA ASN A 44 5.12 -11.12 17.28
C ASN A 44 6.60 -11.45 16.98
N PRO A 45 7.19 -12.49 17.60
CA PRO A 45 8.61 -12.82 17.41
C PRO A 45 8.98 -13.07 15.95
N ALA A 46 8.08 -13.66 15.16
CA ALA A 46 8.33 -13.96 13.76
C ALA A 46 8.37 -12.68 12.90
N GLU A 47 7.61 -11.66 13.28
CA GLU A 47 7.62 -10.35 12.63
C GLU A 47 8.86 -9.53 13.01
N VAL A 48 9.27 -9.58 14.28
CA VAL A 48 10.52 -8.95 14.73
C VAL A 48 11.70 -9.54 13.98
N ALA A 49 11.80 -10.88 13.92
CA ALA A 49 12.86 -11.56 13.19
C ALA A 49 12.83 -11.22 11.69
N PHE A 50 11.65 -11.18 11.08
CA PHE A 50 11.49 -10.75 9.69
C PHE A 50 12.07 -9.35 9.48
N ILE A 51 11.56 -8.34 10.19
CA ILE A 51 11.98 -6.93 10.03
C ILE A 51 13.48 -6.76 10.23
N GLN A 52 14.07 -7.45 11.22
CA GLN A 52 15.52 -7.42 11.47
C GLN A 52 16.36 -8.09 10.37
N SER A 53 15.77 -8.96 9.57
CA SER A 53 16.43 -9.64 8.45
C SER A 53 16.27 -8.94 7.10
N VAL A 54 15.35 -7.97 7.00
CA VAL A 54 15.11 -7.21 5.76
C VAL A 54 16.37 -6.41 5.41
N SER A 55 16.77 -6.48 4.14
CA SER A 55 17.89 -5.69 3.62
C SER A 55 17.49 -4.23 3.39
N TRP A 56 18.47 -3.31 3.41
CA TRP A 56 18.23 -1.88 3.13
C TRP A 56 17.52 -1.64 1.78
N LEU A 57 17.78 -2.48 0.77
CA LEU A 57 17.14 -2.34 -0.54
C LEU A 57 15.66 -2.70 -0.47
N GLN A 58 15.33 -3.77 0.25
CA GLN A 58 13.94 -4.18 0.46
C GLN A 58 13.19 -3.15 1.33
N GLU A 59 13.84 -2.56 2.34
CA GLU A 59 13.29 -1.43 3.10
C GLU A 59 12.96 -0.23 2.21
N LEU A 60 13.89 0.14 1.31
CA LEU A 60 13.67 1.23 0.38
C LEU A 60 12.44 0.96 -0.51
N VAL A 61 12.29 -0.28 -1.01
CA VAL A 61 11.13 -0.69 -1.79
C VAL A 61 9.84 -0.58 -0.97
N PHE A 62 9.84 -1.11 0.26
CA PHE A 62 8.70 -1.06 1.17
C PHE A 62 8.27 0.39 1.47
N PHE A 63 9.16 1.25 1.94
CA PHE A 63 8.82 2.64 2.26
C PHE A 63 8.43 3.46 1.03
N SER A 64 9.02 3.16 -0.14
CA SER A 64 8.60 3.78 -1.41
C SER A 64 7.18 3.36 -1.80
N ALA A 65 6.80 2.11 -1.55
CA ALA A 65 5.43 1.64 -1.75
C ALA A 65 4.45 2.39 -0.84
N VAL A 66 4.78 2.52 0.45
CA VAL A 66 3.96 3.29 1.42
C VAL A 66 3.80 4.74 0.98
N ALA A 67 4.89 5.40 0.60
CA ALA A 67 4.86 6.77 0.13
C ALA A 67 3.99 6.94 -1.12
N ALA A 68 4.13 6.06 -2.12
CA ALA A 68 3.32 6.07 -3.34
C ALA A 68 1.82 5.89 -3.04
N THR A 69 1.46 5.02 -2.10
CA THR A 69 0.08 4.82 -1.65
C THR A 69 -0.47 6.07 -0.95
N CYS A 70 0.30 6.71 -0.08
CA CYS A 70 -0.08 7.98 0.55
C CYS A 70 -0.26 9.12 -0.48
N VAL A 71 0.65 9.22 -1.47
CA VAL A 71 0.51 10.18 -2.57
C VAL A 71 -0.76 9.90 -3.37
N SER A 72 -1.13 8.64 -3.56
CA SER A 72 -2.37 8.26 -4.25
C SER A 72 -3.62 8.77 -3.51
N VAL A 73 -3.64 8.73 -2.17
CA VAL A 73 -4.72 9.36 -1.37
C VAL A 73 -4.81 10.87 -1.67
N TYR A 74 -3.66 11.55 -1.66
CA TYR A 74 -3.61 12.99 -1.93
C TYR A 74 -4.08 13.32 -3.35
N LEU A 75 -3.59 12.60 -4.36
CA LEU A 75 -3.99 12.80 -5.75
C LEU A 75 -5.47 12.47 -5.98
N MET A 76 -6.02 11.48 -5.28
CA MET A 76 -7.45 11.20 -5.32
C MET A 76 -8.27 12.37 -4.75
N LEU A 77 -7.83 13.01 -3.66
CA LEU A 77 -8.48 14.22 -3.13
C LEU A 77 -8.44 15.39 -4.13
N GLN A 78 -7.34 15.53 -4.86
CA GLN A 78 -7.21 16.50 -5.94
C GLN A 78 -7.94 16.09 -7.22
N ARG A 79 -8.54 14.89 -7.25
CA ARG A 79 -9.13 14.26 -8.42
C ARG A 79 -8.16 14.20 -9.60
N SER A 80 -6.86 14.04 -9.34
CA SER A 80 -5.86 14.04 -10.39
C SER A 80 -5.76 12.68 -11.08
N ILE A 81 -5.66 12.65 -12.41
CA ILE A 81 -5.42 11.43 -13.20
C ILE A 81 -4.12 10.71 -12.82
N TRP A 82 -3.14 11.44 -12.27
CA TRP A 82 -1.88 10.89 -11.78
C TRP A 82 -2.04 9.87 -10.66
N VAL A 83 -3.21 9.81 -9.99
CA VAL A 83 -3.53 8.77 -9.02
C VAL A 83 -3.35 7.36 -9.59
N LEU A 84 -3.61 7.17 -10.90
CA LEU A 84 -3.41 5.89 -11.57
C LEU A 84 -1.94 5.46 -11.54
N ALA A 85 -1.04 6.38 -11.88
CA ALA A 85 0.38 6.10 -11.95
C ALA A 85 0.98 5.84 -10.56
N THR A 86 0.62 6.67 -9.57
CA THR A 86 1.13 6.52 -8.21
C THR A 86 0.57 5.27 -7.54
N TYR A 87 -0.70 4.95 -7.79
CA TYR A 87 -1.32 3.74 -7.25
C TYR A 87 -0.70 2.49 -7.89
N ALA A 88 -0.52 2.47 -9.22
CA ALA A 88 0.15 1.37 -9.92
C ALA A 88 1.58 1.15 -9.40
N ALA A 89 2.33 2.23 -9.19
CA ALA A 89 3.68 2.16 -8.62
C ALA A 89 3.67 1.59 -7.20
N GLY A 90 2.74 2.03 -6.33
CA GLY A 90 2.58 1.49 -4.98
C GLY A 90 2.25 -0.01 -4.98
N VAL A 91 1.33 -0.43 -5.84
CA VAL A 91 0.98 -1.85 -6.03
C VAL A 91 2.21 -2.65 -6.49
N PHE A 92 2.90 -2.18 -7.52
CA PHE A 92 4.09 -2.85 -8.06
C PHE A 92 5.17 -3.03 -6.99
N LEU A 93 5.53 -1.95 -6.29
CA LEU A 93 6.54 -1.99 -5.24
C LEU A 93 6.14 -2.92 -4.09
N THR A 94 4.86 -2.94 -3.69
CA THR A 94 4.34 -3.90 -2.71
C THR A 94 4.55 -5.34 -3.17
N LYS A 95 4.33 -5.65 -4.46
CA LYS A 95 4.56 -7.01 -4.98
C LYS A 95 6.04 -7.34 -5.08
N VAL A 96 6.89 -6.38 -5.42
CA VAL A 96 8.35 -6.58 -5.40
C VAL A 96 8.84 -6.91 -3.99
N ASP A 97 8.42 -6.15 -2.97
CA ASP A 97 8.75 -6.41 -1.57
C ASP A 97 8.33 -7.83 -1.12
N TRP A 98 7.12 -8.25 -1.49
CA TRP A 98 6.61 -9.57 -1.14
C TRP A 98 7.29 -10.70 -1.90
N LEU A 99 7.67 -10.48 -3.16
CA LEU A 99 8.46 -11.45 -3.92
C LEU A 99 9.84 -11.63 -3.29
N ILE A 100 10.52 -10.54 -2.91
CA ILE A 100 11.81 -10.60 -2.21
C ILE A 100 11.65 -11.40 -0.91
N SER A 101 10.62 -11.11 -0.12
CA SER A 101 10.31 -11.85 1.11
C SER A 101 10.08 -13.34 0.86
N GLY A 102 9.33 -13.69 -0.18
CA GLY A 102 9.05 -15.07 -0.57
C GLY A 102 10.31 -15.83 -1.01
N PHE A 103 11.21 -15.19 -1.77
CA PHE A 103 12.50 -15.78 -2.14
C PHE A 103 13.43 -16.02 -0.95
N ASN A 104 13.25 -15.25 0.13
CA ASN A 104 13.95 -15.45 1.40
C ASN A 104 13.27 -16.49 2.32
N GLY A 105 12.25 -17.21 1.83
CA GLY A 105 11.56 -18.27 2.56
C GLY A 105 10.54 -17.78 3.58
N VAL A 106 10.11 -16.52 3.50
CA VAL A 106 9.14 -15.93 4.44
C VAL A 106 7.73 -16.14 3.90
N GLU A 107 7.02 -17.15 4.40
CA GLU A 107 5.62 -17.43 4.00
C GLU A 107 4.57 -16.67 4.82
N LEU A 108 5.01 -15.86 5.79
CA LEU A 108 4.16 -15.14 6.75
C LEU A 108 3.04 -14.31 6.10
N PHE A 109 3.25 -13.92 4.85
CA PHE A 109 2.37 -13.02 4.11
C PHE A 109 1.70 -13.67 2.90
N ALA A 110 1.82 -14.98 2.64
CA ALA A 110 1.33 -15.58 1.40
C ALA A 110 -0.19 -15.43 1.19
N LEU A 111 -1.02 -15.69 2.22
CA LEU A 111 -2.47 -15.52 2.13
C LEU A 111 -2.88 -14.04 2.01
N ASN A 112 -2.28 -13.18 2.83
CA ASN A 112 -2.46 -11.73 2.77
C ASN A 112 -2.04 -11.17 1.39
N GLY A 113 -1.02 -11.81 0.81
CA GLY A 113 -0.59 -11.87 -0.58
C GLY A 113 -1.71 -11.72 -1.60
N TYR A 114 -2.48 -12.79 -1.67
CA TYR A 114 -3.56 -12.97 -2.63
C TYR A 114 -4.72 -12.02 -2.36
N VAL A 115 -5.10 -11.83 -1.09
CA VAL A 115 -6.20 -10.93 -0.72
C VAL A 115 -5.87 -9.49 -1.14
N SER A 116 -4.66 -9.02 -0.85
CA SER A 116 -4.18 -7.70 -1.27
C SER A 116 -4.15 -7.56 -2.80
N LEU A 117 -3.76 -8.59 -3.56
CA LEU A 117 -3.74 -8.51 -5.01
C LEU A 117 -5.16 -8.34 -5.60
N ILE A 118 -6.13 -9.09 -5.10
CA ILE A 118 -7.54 -8.96 -5.52
C ILE A 118 -8.04 -7.56 -5.18
N TYR A 119 -7.78 -7.10 -3.96
CA TYR A 119 -8.14 -5.77 -3.50
C TYR A 119 -7.60 -4.67 -4.42
N GLN A 120 -6.30 -4.71 -4.71
CA GLN A 120 -5.62 -3.73 -5.54
C GLN A 120 -6.11 -3.75 -6.99
N THR A 121 -6.48 -4.92 -7.50
CA THR A 121 -7.08 -5.07 -8.83
C THR A 121 -8.44 -4.39 -8.89
N VAL A 122 -9.27 -4.56 -7.86
CA VAL A 122 -10.57 -3.88 -7.77
C VAL A 122 -10.40 -2.36 -7.72
N VAL A 123 -9.51 -1.86 -6.85
CA VAL A 123 -9.24 -0.42 -6.75
C VAL A 123 -8.74 0.15 -8.08
N MET A 124 -7.76 -0.50 -8.71
CA MET A 124 -7.22 -0.09 -10.00
C MET A 124 -8.32 -0.06 -11.09
N GLY A 125 -9.15 -1.10 -11.16
CA GLY A 125 -10.27 -1.16 -12.10
C GLY A 125 -11.24 0.00 -11.92
N VAL A 126 -11.56 0.36 -10.67
CA VAL A 126 -12.45 1.49 -10.37
C VAL A 126 -11.79 2.83 -10.71
N LEU A 127 -10.48 3.00 -10.43
CA LEU A 127 -9.75 4.23 -10.79
C LEU A 127 -9.71 4.43 -12.31
N VAL A 128 -9.44 3.37 -13.07
CA VAL A 128 -9.46 3.39 -14.53
C VAL A 128 -10.87 3.78 -15.03
N TRP A 129 -11.92 3.20 -14.46
CA TRP A 129 -13.30 3.57 -14.78
C TRP A 129 -13.60 5.05 -14.49
N LEU A 130 -13.17 5.57 -13.34
CA LEU A 130 -13.32 6.99 -12.99
C LEU A 130 -12.59 7.93 -13.95
N SER A 131 -11.41 7.52 -14.44
CA SER A 131 -10.68 8.24 -15.48
C SER A 131 -11.46 8.26 -16.80
N PHE A 132 -11.99 7.11 -17.26
CA PHE A 132 -12.83 7.05 -18.46
C PHE A 132 -14.10 7.92 -18.36
N LEU A 133 -14.68 8.06 -17.17
CA LEU A 133 -15.82 8.94 -16.92
C LEU A 133 -15.48 10.44 -16.82
N GLY A 134 -14.21 10.82 -17.01
CA GLY A 134 -13.74 12.20 -16.87
C GLY A 134 -13.94 12.74 -15.45
N LYS A 135 -13.82 11.87 -14.44
CA LYS A 135 -13.91 12.27 -13.01
C LYS A 135 -12.56 12.52 -12.37
N LEU A 136 -11.49 12.11 -13.06
CA LEU A 136 -10.11 12.42 -12.75
C LEU A 136 -9.56 13.34 -13.85
N ASP A 137 -9.01 14.47 -13.45
CA ASP A 137 -8.54 15.59 -14.29
C ASP A 137 -6.99 15.63 -14.37
#